data_AF-A0A938W8Q5-F1
#
_entry.id   AF-A0A938W8Q5-F1
#
_cell.length_a   1.000
_cell.length_b   1.000
_cell.length_c   1.000
_cell.angle_alpha   90.00
_cell.angle_beta   90.00
_cell.angle_gamma   90.00
#
_symmetry.space_group_name_H-M   'P 1'
#
loop_
_entity.id
_entity.type
_entity.pdbx_description
1 polymer ?
#
loop_
_entity_poly.entity_id
_entity_poly.type
_entity_poly.pdbx_seq_one_letter_code
_entity_poly.pdbx_strand_id
1 'polypeptide(L)'
;AMQYVKPDVSTICVGLAASMGAVLLAAGAKGKRFTLPNAEVMIHQVLGGVEGQATDIKIHAERILKMKDRLNEILSKHTGQKLAKVAEDTERDYFLDSSEAVKYGLVDKVIR
;
A
#
# COMPACT_ATOMS: atom_id res chain seq x y z
N ALA A 1 -2.83 2.92 14.19
CA ALA A 1 -2.02 3.59 15.23
C ALA A 1 -1.30 4.84 14.70
N MET A 2 -0.52 4.74 13.61
CA MET A 2 0.28 5.87 13.07
C MET A 2 -0.52 7.18 12.88
N GLN A 3 -1.74 7.10 12.35
CA GLN A 3 -2.59 8.28 12.12
C GLN A 3 -3.30 8.82 13.37
N TYR A 4 -3.26 8.10 14.48
CA TYR A 4 -3.96 8.45 15.72
C TYR A 4 -3.03 9.12 16.74
N VAL A 5 -1.76 8.70 16.77
CA VAL A 5 -0.79 9.21 17.73
C VAL A 5 -0.34 10.62 17.35
N LYS A 6 -0.03 11.45 18.36
CA LYS A 6 0.47 12.82 18.15
C LYS A 6 1.85 12.92 17.45
N PRO A 7 2.87 12.09 17.75
CA PRO A 7 4.16 12.20 17.08
C PRO A 7 4.10 11.76 15.62
N ASP A 8 4.84 12.46 14.77
CA ASP A 8 5.08 12.03 13.38
C ASP A 8 5.79 10.67 13.36
N VAL A 9 5.24 9.73 12.60
CA VAL A 9 5.87 8.43 12.38
C VAL A 9 6.66 8.46 11.08
N SER A 10 7.98 8.33 11.18
CA SER A 10 8.85 8.12 10.02
C SER A 10 8.86 6.65 9.63
N THR A 11 8.83 6.37 8.33
CA THR A 11 8.89 5.02 7.77
C THR A 11 10.11 4.88 6.87
N ILE A 12 10.80 3.75 6.97
CA ILE A 12 12.00 3.47 6.17
C ILE A 12 11.89 2.06 5.62
N CYS A 13 11.91 1.92 4.29
CA CYS A 13 12.02 0.63 3.63
C CYS A 13 13.48 0.18 3.60
N VAL A 14 13.74 -1.01 4.16
CA VAL A 14 15.03 -1.70 4.14
C VAL A 14 14.78 -3.09 3.55
N GLY A 15 15.34 -3.36 2.37
CA GLY A 15 15.06 -4.59 1.63
C GLY A 15 13.75 -4.52 0.85
N LEU A 16 12.63 -4.95 1.45
CA LEU A 16 11.34 -5.05 0.75
C LEU A 16 10.18 -4.58 1.62
N ALA A 17 9.36 -3.69 1.08
CA ALA A 17 8.03 -3.37 1.61
C ALA A 17 6.96 -3.85 0.62
N ALA A 18 6.42 -5.05 0.85
CA ALA A 18 5.42 -5.66 -0.03
C ALA A 18 4.02 -5.67 0.60
N SER A 19 2.98 -5.55 -0.22
CA SER A 19 1.58 -5.68 0.19
C SER A 19 1.22 -4.70 1.32
N MET A 20 0.71 -5.18 2.46
CA MET A 20 0.46 -4.33 3.63
C MET A 20 1.70 -3.58 4.14
N GLY A 21 2.92 -4.08 3.89
CA GLY A 21 4.15 -3.35 4.18
C GLY A 21 4.27 -2.06 3.37
N ALA A 22 3.90 -2.08 2.08
CA ALA A 22 3.86 -0.89 1.23
C ALA A 22 2.81 0.13 1.70
N VAL A 23 1.63 -0.35 2.13
CA VAL A 23 0.57 0.51 2.70
C VAL A 23 1.06 1.21 3.97
N LEU A 24 1.72 0.48 4.88
CA LEU A 24 2.29 1.05 6.09
C LEU A 24 3.43 2.03 5.80
N LEU A 25 4.30 1.70 4.84
CA LEU A 25 5.38 2.57 4.38
C LEU A 25 4.82 3.91 3.88
N ALA A 26 3.81 3.87 2.99
CA ALA A 26 3.17 5.05 2.43
C ALA A 26 2.42 5.87 3.48
N ALA A 27 1.90 5.22 4.53
CA ALA A 27 1.18 5.85 5.63
C ALA A 27 2.07 6.62 6.63
N GLY A 28 3.40 6.60 6.47
CA GLY A 28 4.29 7.46 7.25
C GLY A 28 3.98 8.95 7.07
N ALA A 29 4.47 9.78 7.99
CA ALA A 29 4.31 11.22 7.91
C ALA A 29 4.93 11.75 6.61
N LYS A 30 4.20 12.58 5.86
CA LYS A 30 4.66 13.14 4.57
C LYS A 30 5.96 13.92 4.77
N GLY A 31 6.94 13.68 3.89
CA GLY A 31 8.31 14.20 4.00
C GLY A 31 9.22 13.36 4.91
N LYS A 32 8.71 12.30 5.55
CA LYS A 32 9.44 11.41 6.47
C LYS A 32 9.32 9.93 6.08
N ARG A 33 9.00 9.63 4.82
CA ARG A 33 8.91 8.27 4.26
C ARG A 33 10.12 8.02 3.37
N PHE A 34 10.84 6.94 3.62
CA PHE A 34 12.15 6.72 3.02
C PHE A 34 12.34 5.30 2.52
N THR A 35 13.32 5.14 1.64
CA THR A 35 13.80 3.83 1.16
C THR A 35 15.33 3.85 1.06
N LEU A 36 15.99 2.70 1.24
CA LEU A 36 17.41 2.52 0.92
C LEU A 36 17.62 2.28 -0.58
N PRO A 37 18.81 2.51 -1.16
CA PRO A 37 18.98 2.55 -2.61
C PRO A 37 18.62 1.26 -3.37
N ASN A 38 18.80 0.10 -2.71
CA ASN A 38 18.54 -1.22 -3.30
C ASN A 38 17.24 -1.86 -2.78
N ALA A 39 16.39 -1.08 -2.11
CA ALA A 39 15.12 -1.60 -1.61
C ALA A 39 14.02 -1.52 -2.67
N GLU A 40 13.04 -2.40 -2.54
CA GLU A 40 11.88 -2.51 -3.42
C GLU A 40 10.57 -2.27 -2.65
N VAL A 41 9.57 -1.79 -3.37
CA VAL A 41 8.20 -1.69 -2.88
C VAL A 41 7.29 -2.46 -3.84
N MET A 42 6.43 -3.31 -3.30
CA MET A 42 5.45 -4.05 -4.11
C MET A 42 4.05 -3.75 -3.60
N ILE A 43 3.17 -3.34 -4.50
CA ILE A 43 1.74 -3.16 -4.22
C ILE A 43 0.93 -4.17 -5.03
N HIS A 44 -0.13 -4.68 -4.43
CA HIS A 44 -1.11 -5.56 -5.07
C HIS A 44 -2.45 -5.50 -4.32
N GLN A 45 -3.48 -6.07 -4.90
CA GLN A 45 -4.79 -6.20 -4.27
C GLN A 45 -4.74 -7.18 -3.09
N VAL A 46 -5.77 -7.15 -2.25
CA VAL A 46 -5.92 -8.13 -1.18
C VAL A 46 -6.05 -9.54 -1.74
N LEU A 47 -5.40 -10.50 -1.08
CA LEU A 47 -5.60 -11.93 -1.33
C LEU A 47 -6.58 -12.48 -0.29
N GLY A 48 -7.49 -13.34 -0.74
CA GLY A 48 -8.46 -13.99 0.12
C GLY A 48 -9.10 -15.19 -0.58
N GLY A 49 -9.72 -16.05 0.21
CA GLY A 49 -10.47 -17.21 -0.25
C GLY A 49 -11.63 -17.47 0.71
N VAL A 50 -12.68 -18.09 0.19
CA VAL A 50 -13.83 -18.53 0.98
C VAL A 50 -14.39 -19.82 0.40
N GLU A 51 -14.84 -20.70 1.27
CA GLU A 51 -15.60 -21.91 0.97
C GLU A 51 -16.78 -22.01 1.95
N GLY A 52 -17.82 -22.77 1.60
CA GLY A 52 -18.98 -22.98 2.48
C GLY A 52 -20.32 -22.75 1.79
N GLN A 53 -21.33 -22.37 2.57
CA GLN A 53 -22.67 -22.11 2.04
C GLN A 53 -22.66 -20.90 1.11
N ALA A 54 -23.56 -20.88 0.13
CA ALA A 54 -23.65 -19.78 -0.84
C ALA A 54 -23.80 -18.40 -0.17
N THR A 55 -24.54 -18.31 0.94
CA THR A 55 -24.69 -17.08 1.73
C THR A 55 -23.36 -16.62 2.33
N ASP A 56 -22.60 -17.55 2.91
CA ASP A 56 -21.29 -17.23 3.52
C ASP A 56 -20.29 -16.81 2.45
N ILE A 57 -20.22 -17.55 1.33
CA ILE A 57 -19.40 -17.19 0.17
C ILE A 57 -19.69 -15.75 -0.26
N LYS A 58 -20.97 -15.39 -0.41
CA LYS A 58 -21.36 -14.02 -0.78
C LYS A 58 -20.89 -12.98 0.25
N ILE A 59 -21.16 -13.20 1.54
CA ILE A 59 -20.78 -12.28 2.62
C ILE A 59 -19.26 -12.02 2.61
N HIS A 60 -18.47 -13.08 2.49
CA HIS A 60 -17.02 -12.96 2.51
C HIS A 60 -16.46 -12.36 1.22
N ALA A 61 -17.00 -12.72 0.05
CA ALA A 61 -16.60 -12.11 -1.22
C ALA A 61 -16.86 -10.59 -1.23
N GLU A 62 -18.04 -10.15 -0.78
CA GLU A 62 -18.36 -8.72 -0.64
C GLU A 62 -17.41 -8.01 0.34
N ARG A 63 -17.00 -8.67 1.43
CA ARG A 63 -16.03 -8.13 2.38
C ARG A 63 -14.63 -7.98 1.77
N ILE A 64 -14.19 -8.94 0.97
CA ILE A 64 -12.90 -8.88 0.25
C ILE A 64 -12.89 -7.69 -0.72
N LEU A 65 -13.96 -7.52 -1.50
CA LEU A 65 -14.12 -6.38 -2.40
C LEU A 65 -14.08 -5.03 -1.65
N LYS A 66 -14.84 -4.91 -0.56
CA LYS A 66 -14.79 -3.70 0.29
C LYS A 66 -13.40 -3.43 0.86
N MET A 67 -12.64 -4.47 1.21
CA MET A 67 -11.28 -4.30 1.70
C MET A 67 -10.33 -3.84 0.60
N LYS A 68 -10.45 -4.41 -0.62
CA LYS A 68 -9.71 -3.97 -1.81
C LYS A 68 -9.90 -2.48 -2.05
N ASP A 69 -11.15 -2.03 -2.11
CA ASP A 69 -11.49 -0.64 -2.37
C ASP A 69 -10.91 0.28 -1.30
N ARG A 70 -11.07 -0.08 -0.02
CA ARG A 70 -10.55 0.70 1.10
C ARG A 70 -9.02 0.83 1.09
N LEU A 71 -8.29 -0.24 0.75
CA LEU A 71 -6.83 -0.14 0.66
C LEU A 71 -6.39 0.73 -0.51
N ASN A 72 -7.10 0.68 -1.64
CA ASN A 72 -6.83 1.55 -2.79
C ASN A 72 -7.10 3.02 -2.46
N GLU A 73 -8.16 3.34 -1.71
CA GLU A 73 -8.41 4.69 -1.21
C GLU A 73 -7.29 5.19 -0.28
N ILE A 74 -6.82 4.33 0.64
CA ILE A 74 -5.71 4.66 1.55
C ILE A 74 -4.43 4.94 0.74
N LEU A 75 -4.07 4.06 -0.20
CA LEU A 75 -2.90 4.25 -1.05
C LEU A 75 -3.03 5.52 -1.90
N SER A 76 -4.19 5.75 -2.53
CA SER A 76 -4.45 6.96 -3.31
C SER A 76 -4.28 8.22 -2.46
N LYS A 77 -4.83 8.24 -1.24
CA LYS A 77 -4.67 9.35 -0.29
C LYS A 77 -3.21 9.63 0.05
N HIS A 78 -2.42 8.60 0.35
CA HIS A 78 -1.04 8.77 0.83
C HIS A 78 -0.03 9.00 -0.30
N THR A 79 -0.29 8.48 -1.50
CA THR A 79 0.59 8.64 -2.66
C THR A 79 0.29 9.91 -3.46
N GLY A 80 -0.96 10.39 -3.41
CA GLY A 80 -1.44 11.47 -4.27
C GLY A 80 -1.83 11.00 -5.67
N GLN A 81 -1.74 9.70 -5.96
CA GLN A 81 -2.21 9.13 -7.23
C GLN A 81 -3.74 9.12 -7.31
N LYS A 82 -4.27 9.19 -8.53
CA LYS A 82 -5.72 9.01 -8.75
C LYS A 82 -6.13 7.59 -8.36
N LEU A 83 -7.29 7.44 -7.73
CA LEU A 83 -7.82 6.14 -7.30
C LEU A 83 -7.85 5.11 -8.45
N ALA A 84 -8.28 5.53 -9.64
CA ALA A 84 -8.31 4.66 -10.82
C ALA A 84 -6.92 4.10 -11.19
N LYS A 85 -5.88 4.93 -11.07
CA LYS A 85 -4.50 4.50 -11.33
C LYS A 85 -4.02 3.50 -10.28
N VAL A 86 -4.29 3.75 -9.00
CA VAL A 86 -3.96 2.81 -7.92
C VAL A 86 -4.69 1.48 -8.10
N ALA A 87 -5.97 1.51 -8.49
CA ALA A 87 -6.76 0.30 -8.74
C ALA A 87 -6.19 -0.53 -9.90
N GLU A 88 -5.75 0.13 -10.98
CA GLU A 88 -5.08 -0.54 -12.10
C GLU A 88 -3.72 -1.12 -11.69
N ASP A 89 -2.86 -0.30 -11.06
CA ASP A 89 -1.50 -0.69 -10.68
C ASP A 89 -1.50 -1.75 -9.56
N THR A 90 -2.56 -1.88 -8.75
CA THR A 90 -2.67 -2.93 -7.72
C THR A 90 -3.37 -4.20 -8.19
N GLU A 91 -3.89 -4.24 -9.43
CA GLU A 91 -4.66 -5.40 -9.88
C GLU A 91 -3.81 -6.68 -9.95
N ARG A 92 -2.49 -6.55 -10.14
CA ARG A 92 -1.50 -7.63 -10.04
C ARG A 92 -0.31 -7.14 -9.23
N ASP A 93 0.63 -8.05 -8.97
CA ASP A 93 1.87 -7.67 -8.30
C ASP A 93 2.61 -6.60 -9.14
N TYR A 94 2.77 -5.42 -8.56
CA TYR A 94 3.43 -4.29 -9.19
C TYR A 94 4.62 -3.88 -8.34
N PHE A 95 5.81 -4.19 -8.87
CA PHE A 95 7.10 -3.95 -8.24
C PHE A 95 7.64 -2.59 -8.68
N LEU A 96 8.18 -1.85 -7.72
CA LEU A 96 8.83 -0.57 -7.94
C LEU A 96 10.19 -0.60 -7.26
N ASP A 97 11.22 -0.19 -8.00
CA ASP A 97 12.51 0.13 -7.40
C ASP A 97 12.41 1.39 -6.52
N SER A 98 13.49 1.71 -5.81
CA SER A 98 13.51 2.86 -4.90
C SER A 98 13.26 4.22 -5.56
N SER A 99 13.66 4.41 -6.82
CA SER A 99 13.41 5.65 -7.56
C SER A 99 11.97 5.72 -8.06
N GLU A 100 11.45 4.59 -8.54
CA GLU A 100 10.06 4.44 -8.96
C GLU A 100 9.09 4.62 -7.78
N ALA A 101 9.42 4.10 -6.60
CA ALA A 101 8.63 4.29 -5.38
C ALA A 101 8.54 5.77 -4.96
N VAL A 102 9.63 6.54 -5.12
CA VAL A 102 9.60 8.01 -4.93
C VAL A 102 8.71 8.67 -5.96
N LYS A 103 8.88 8.33 -7.25
CA LYS A 103 8.07 8.90 -8.35
C LYS A 103 6.59 8.58 -8.21
N TYR A 104 6.25 7.40 -7.70
CA TYR A 104 4.89 6.97 -7.43
C TYR A 104 4.27 7.69 -6.23
N GLY A 105 5.09 8.18 -5.30
CA GLY A 105 4.67 8.83 -4.07
C GLY A 105 4.49 7.88 -2.88
N LEU A 106 4.95 6.63 -2.99
CA LEU A 106 4.95 5.65 -1.88
C LEU A 106 5.95 6.04 -0.79
N VAL A 107 7.04 6.70 -1.18
CA VAL A 107 8.04 7.29 -0.29
C VAL A 107 8.42 8.69 -0.77
N ASP A 108 9.04 9.48 0.10
CA ASP A 108 9.45 10.85 -0.21
C ASP A 108 10.89 10.94 -0.73
N LYS A 109 11.80 10.08 -0.24
CA LYS A 109 13.22 10.16 -0.60
C LYS A 109 13.96 8.82 -0.46
N VAL A 110 14.94 8.60 -1.34
CA VAL A 110 15.97 7.57 -1.16
C VAL A 110 17.08 8.10 -0.25
N ILE A 111 17.34 7.40 0.87
CA ILE A 111 18.47 7.72 1.76
C ILE A 111 19.73 7.01 1.24
N ARG A 112 20.86 7.70 1.27
CA ARG A 112 22.19 7.17 0.93
C ARG A 112 23.04 7.06 2.17
#